data_AF-W3V369-F1
#
_entry.id   AF-W3V369-F1
#
_cell.length_a   1.000
_cell.length_b   1.000
_cell.length_c   1.000
_cell.angle_alpha   90.00
_cell.angle_beta   90.00
_cell.angle_gamma   90.00
#
_symmetry.space_group_name_H-M   'P 1'
#
loop_
_entity.id
_entity.type
_entity.pdbx_description
1 polymer ?
#
loop_
_entity_poly.entity_id
_entity_poly.type
_entity_poly.pdbx_seq_one_letter_code
_entity_poly.pdbx_strand_id
1 'polypeptide(L)' 'MAMMLVVGKSDVSLEMALKLSAVIGSSPQVWMGMQVDYDLWQVKRHIDVSHLHRLQIA' A
#
# COMPACT_ATOMS: atom_id res chain seq x y z
N MET A 1 -5.65 18.87 -10.08
CA MET A 1 -5.71 17.40 -9.99
C MET A 1 -4.92 16.90 -8.78
N ALA A 2 -5.25 17.38 -7.57
CA ALA A 2 -4.56 17.02 -6.31
C ALA A 2 -5.54 16.71 -5.16
N MET A 3 -6.84 16.90 -5.37
CA MET A 3 -7.86 16.81 -4.31
C MET A 3 -8.27 15.37 -3.97
N MET A 4 -8.04 14.39 -4.85
CA MET A 4 -8.59 13.04 -4.68
C MET A 4 -7.94 12.24 -3.53
N LEU A 5 -6.81 12.69 -3.01
CA LEU A 5 -6.05 11.94 -1.99
C LEU A 5 -6.40 12.31 -0.56
N VAL A 6 -7.05 13.46 -0.36
CA VAL A 6 -7.62 13.81 0.94
C VAL A 6 -8.90 12.99 1.19
N VAL A 7 -9.46 12.36 0.17
CA VAL A 7 -10.71 11.60 0.24
C VAL A 7 -10.46 10.15 -0.13
N GLY A 8 -9.76 9.40 0.73
CA GLY A 8 -9.80 7.93 0.94
C GLY A 8 -10.21 6.95 -0.19
N LYS A 9 -10.04 7.31 -1.46
CA LYS A 9 -10.54 6.59 -2.65
C LYS A 9 -9.49 6.45 -3.74
N SER A 10 -8.27 6.94 -3.52
CA SER A 10 -7.18 6.79 -4.47
C SER A 10 -6.08 6.05 -3.75
N ASP A 11 -5.85 4.80 -4.11
CA ASP A 11 -4.62 4.11 -3.75
C ASP A 11 -3.43 5.02 -4.10
N VAL A 12 -2.40 5.04 -3.26
CA VAL A 12 -1.14 5.72 -3.55
C VAL A 12 -0.49 5.02 -4.75
N SER A 13 -0.81 5.48 -5.97
CA SER A 13 -0.13 5.07 -7.19
C SER A 13 1.34 5.50 -7.15
N LEU A 14 2.20 4.84 -7.93
CA LEU A 14 3.63 5.20 -8.08
C LEU A 14 3.83 6.68 -8.45
N GLU A 15 2.96 7.23 -9.32
CA GLU A 15 2.99 8.65 -9.67
C GLU A 15 2.70 9.54 -8.45
N MET A 16 1.81 9.09 -7.56
CA MET A 16 1.49 9.86 -6.37
C MET A 16 2.55 9.75 -5.29
N ALA A 17 3.17 8.58 -5.12
CA ALA A 17 4.32 8.42 -4.25
C ALA A 17 5.46 9.37 -4.63
N LEU A 18 5.71 9.57 -5.93
CA LEU A 18 6.68 10.56 -6.42
C LEU A 18 6.25 12.00 -6.10
N LYS A 19 4.98 12.35 -6.32
CA LYS A 19 4.45 13.68 -5.98
C LYS A 19 4.51 13.97 -4.49
N LEU A 20 4.15 13.02 -3.64
CA LEU A 20 4.21 13.14 -2.18
C LEU A 20 5.64 13.29 -1.69
N SER A 21 6.58 12.51 -2.25
CA SER A 21 8.01 12.66 -1.95
C SER A 21 8.53 14.05 -2.29
N ALA A 22 8.13 14.62 -3.43
CA ALA A 22 8.56 15.95 -3.83
C ALA A 22 7.93 17.08 -3.01
N VAL A 23 6.67 16.92 -2.57
CA VAL A 23 5.91 18.00 -1.91
C VAL A 23 5.98 17.93 -0.38
N ILE A 24 5.94 16.73 0.20
CA ILE A 24 5.90 16.50 1.65
C ILE A 24 7.27 16.02 2.18
N GLY A 25 8.08 15.40 1.34
CA GLY A 25 9.35 14.77 1.72
C GLY A 25 9.20 13.26 1.92
N SER A 26 10.25 12.64 2.46
CA SER A 26 10.44 11.18 2.47
C SER A 26 10.67 10.59 1.07
N SER A 27 10.87 9.28 0.97
CA SER A 27 11.06 8.57 -0.30
C SER A 27 9.73 8.06 -0.88
N PRO A 28 9.60 7.95 -2.20
CA PRO A 28 8.41 7.35 -2.83
C PRO A 28 8.11 5.94 -2.30
N GLN A 29 9.15 5.16 -1.98
CA GLN A 29 9.03 3.81 -1.44
C GLN A 29 8.34 3.78 -0.07
N VAL A 30 8.60 4.78 0.79
CA VAL A 30 7.92 4.90 2.08
C VAL A 30 6.42 5.14 1.89
N TRP A 31 6.05 6.04 0.97
CA TRP A 31 4.65 6.32 0.66
C TRP A 31 3.93 5.11 0.06
N MET A 32 4.60 4.37 -0.82
CA MET A 32 4.06 3.13 -1.38
C MET A 32 3.91 2.05 -0.29
N GLY A 33 4.87 1.94 0.63
CA GLY A 33 4.81 1.01 1.75
C GLY A 33 3.57 1.22 2.62
N MET A 34 3.20 2.48 2.89
CA MET A 34 2.00 2.81 3.67
C MET A 34 0.71 2.30 2.99
N GLN A 35 0.62 2.40 1.66
CA GLN A 35 -0.51 1.87 0.91
C GLN A 35 -0.54 0.33 0.96
N VAL A 36 0.61 -0.31 0.77
CA VAL A 36 0.74 -1.77 0.86
C VAL A 36 0.32 -2.28 2.24
N ASP A 37 0.73 -1.61 3.30
CA ASP A 37 0.37 -1.97 4.68
C ASP A 37 -1.14 -1.83 4.91
N TYR A 38 -1.75 -0.77 4.40
CA TYR A 38 -3.19 -0.55 4.47
C TYR A 38 -3.96 -1.65 3.70
N ASP A 39 -3.54 -1.97 2.49
CA ASP A 39 -4.15 -3.00 1.66
C ASP A 39 -4.04 -4.38 2.32
N LEU A 40 -2.86 -4.71 2.85
CA LEU A 40 -2.66 -5.95 3.61
C LEU A 40 -3.54 -6.01 4.85
N TRP A 41 -3.70 -4.90 5.57
CA TRP A 41 -4.59 -4.84 6.72
C TRP A 41 -6.05 -5.10 6.33
N GLN A 42 -6.53 -4.52 5.23
CA GLN A 42 -7.87 -4.77 4.72
C GLN A 42 -8.04 -6.23 4.29
N VAL A 43 -7.12 -6.75 3.48
CA VAL A 43 -7.18 -8.11 2.92
C VAL A 43 -7.13 -9.20 4.00
N LYS A 44 -6.31 -9.02 5.05
CA LYS A 44 -6.23 -9.94 6.20
C LYS A 44 -7.56 -10.17 6.91
N ARG A 45 -8.54 -9.28 6.74
CA ARG A 45 -9.88 -9.41 7.36
C ARG A 45 -10.82 -10.31 6.57
N HIS A 46 -10.48 -10.61 5.32
CA HIS A 46 -11.35 -11.31 4.38
C HIS A 46 -10.74 -12.59 3.80
N ILE A 47 -9.43 -12.77 3.91
CA ILE A 47 -8.75 -13.99 3.45
C ILE A 47 -8.37 -14.86 4.65
N ASP A 48 -8.86 -16.09 4.67
CA ASP A 48 -8.37 -17.13 5.57
C ASP A 48 -7.17 -17.85 4.94
N VAL A 49 -6.01 -17.76 5.60
CA VAL A 49 -4.76 -18.42 5.19
C VAL A 49 -4.41 -19.62 6.08
N SER A 50 -5.27 -19.98 7.03
CA SER A 50 -4.99 -21.00 8.05
C SER A 50 -4.80 -22.40 7.47
N HIS A 51 -5.37 -22.67 6.30
CA HIS A 51 -5.26 -23.95 5.60
C HIS A 51 -4.00 -24.04 4.71
N LEU A 52 -3.26 -22.95 4.55
CA LEU A 52 -2.06 -22.91 3.72
C LEU A 52 -0.84 -23.42 4.50
N HIS A 53 -0.01 -24.22 3.83
CA HIS A 53 1.24 -24.73 4.38
C HIS A 53 2.42 -24.06 3.67
N ARG A 54 3.47 -23.73 4.44
CA ARG A 54 4.71 -23.20 3.88
C ARG A 54 5.33 -24.25 2.96
N LEU A 55 5.64 -23.86 1.73
CA LEU A 55 6.36 -24.71 0.79
C LEU A 55 7.74 -25.07 1.37
N GLN A 56 8.00 -26.37 1.54
CA GLN A 56 9.34 -26.88 1.79
C GLN A 56 9.91 -27.36 0.45
N ILE A 57 11.00 -26.74 0.02
CA ILE A 57 11.81 -27.22 -1.09
C ILE A 57 12.87 -28.12 -0.46
N ALA A 58 12.88 -29.40 -0.84
CA ALA A 58 13.88 -30.38 -0.43
C ALA A 58 15.18 -30.21 -1.23
#